data_AF-A0A8H5D1M9-F1
#
_entry.id   AF-A0A8H5D1M9-F1
#
_cell.length_a   1.000
_cell.length_b   1.000
_cell.length_c   1.000
_cell.angle_alpha   90.00
_cell.angle_beta   90.00
_cell.angle_gamma   90.00
#
_symmetry.space_group_name_H-M   'P 1'
#
loop_
_entity.id
_entity.type
_entity.pdbx_description
1 polymer ?
#
loop_
_entity_poly.entity_id
_entity_poly.type
_entity_poly.pdbx_seq_one_letter_code
_entity_poly.pdbx_strand_id
1 'polypeptide(L)'
;MQSDASTPMSDTQTLQKQIQDLTDVYNQLQTLRQIPSSLLKNKNRAGPSVPEFQRLKDVGDSIRSSHVQEALHRAGQSLGADATEIKSNPRRENRKRRRAPSPASPQPYISKAPQEPSAFPPMGDSVRALVGEELVGYIREYNQEHRSKIHIWRRTADEAKSDRPNLLRFMISDVVTVYISIGYQDPNGTILIENMTAFAPRERKAPHSESEYTVFQTLSQQYARVLHAHPGVGLQSVMNMLGTYERLFEDQCVGCGRVLSVEGHVPPVVRLWKETSGTEGEDGRWECRHATCREDQ
;
A
#
# COMPACT_ATOMS: atom_id res chain seq x y z
N MET A 1 -21.79 -39.80 53.71
CA MET A 1 -21.03 -39.96 52.44
C MET A 1 -22.00 -40.57 51.44
N GLN A 2 -22.73 -39.72 50.71
CA GLN A 2 -23.59 -40.16 49.60
C GLN A 2 -22.77 -39.99 48.33
N SER A 3 -22.47 -41.11 47.68
CA SER A 3 -21.84 -41.18 46.38
C SER A 3 -22.92 -40.92 45.32
N ASP A 4 -22.92 -39.71 44.75
CA ASP A 4 -23.76 -39.38 43.60
C ASP A 4 -23.30 -40.23 42.41
N ALA A 5 -24.13 -41.20 42.05
CA ALA A 5 -23.98 -41.99 40.84
C ALA A 5 -24.31 -41.09 39.64
N SER A 6 -23.27 -40.62 38.95
CA SER A 6 -23.39 -39.92 37.68
C SER A 6 -23.95 -40.87 36.61
N THR A 7 -25.24 -40.74 36.33
CA THR A 7 -25.91 -41.40 35.21
C THR A 7 -25.12 -41.15 33.92
N PRO A 8 -24.80 -42.17 33.11
CA PRO A 8 -24.08 -41.96 31.85
C PRO A 8 -24.93 -41.07 30.95
N MET A 9 -24.43 -39.86 30.67
CA MET A 9 -25.08 -38.93 29.72
C MET A 9 -25.16 -39.62 28.37
N SER A 10 -26.31 -39.50 27.68
CA SER A 10 -26.45 -40.08 26.35
C SER A 10 -25.45 -39.45 25.38
N ASP A 11 -25.02 -40.21 24.37
CA ASP A 11 -24.06 -39.73 23.36
C ASP A 11 -24.50 -38.40 22.70
N THR A 12 -25.81 -38.25 22.51
CA THR A 12 -26.44 -37.02 22.00
C THR A 12 -26.28 -35.82 22.93
N GLN A 13 -26.42 -36.02 24.25
CA GLN A 13 -26.24 -34.97 25.25
C GLN A 13 -24.77 -34.56 25.36
N THR A 14 -23.87 -35.53 25.24
CA THR A 14 -22.42 -35.28 25.21
C THR A 14 -22.04 -34.42 24.01
N LEU A 15 -22.57 -34.74 22.82
CA LEU A 15 -22.31 -33.98 21.61
C LEU A 15 -22.91 -32.56 21.68
N GLN A 16 -24.11 -32.41 22.22
CA GLN A 16 -24.74 -31.10 22.41
C GLN A 16 -23.92 -30.21 23.36
N LYS A 17 -23.40 -30.78 24.45
CA LYS A 17 -22.50 -30.08 25.37
C LYS A 17 -21.21 -29.64 24.67
N GLN A 18 -20.60 -30.51 23.87
CA GLN A 18 -19.38 -30.19 23.12
C GLN A 18 -19.61 -29.07 22.09
N ILE A 19 -20.75 -29.05 21.40
CA ILE A 19 -21.12 -27.95 20.49
C ILE A 19 -21.26 -26.64 21.27
N GLN A 20 -21.89 -26.68 22.43
CA GLN A 20 -22.06 -25.50 23.28
C GLN A 20 -20.70 -24.94 23.74
N ASP A 21 -19.82 -25.81 24.26
CA ASP A 21 -18.48 -25.43 24.72
C ASP A 21 -17.66 -24.77 23.60
N LEU A 22 -17.71 -25.32 22.37
CA LEU A 22 -17.01 -24.76 21.21
C LEU A 22 -17.64 -23.43 20.73
N THR A 23 -18.96 -23.30 20.83
CA THR A 23 -19.68 -22.07 20.46
C THR A 23 -19.34 -20.93 21.41
N ASP A 24 -19.26 -21.22 22.71
CA ASP A 24 -18.91 -20.24 23.73
C ASP A 24 -17.47 -19.73 23.56
N VAL A 25 -16.52 -20.64 23.29
CA VAL A 25 -15.14 -20.26 22.96
C VAL A 25 -15.07 -19.42 21.68
N TYR A 26 -15.83 -19.76 20.65
CA TYR A 26 -15.89 -18.97 19.41
C TYR A 26 -16.40 -17.54 19.66
N ASN A 27 -17.46 -17.40 20.46
CA ASN A 27 -18.01 -16.09 20.83
C ASN A 27 -17.00 -15.27 21.64
N GLN A 28 -16.30 -15.89 22.59
CA GLN A 28 -15.21 -15.24 23.34
C GLN A 28 -14.10 -14.75 22.41
N LEU A 29 -13.64 -15.58 21.46
CA LEU A 29 -12.63 -15.19 20.48
C LEU A 29 -13.10 -14.07 19.54
N GLN A 30 -14.37 -14.06 19.13
CA GLN A 30 -14.96 -12.99 18.34
C GLN A 30 -14.91 -11.64 19.07
N THR A 31 -15.23 -11.63 20.38
CA THR A 31 -15.14 -10.40 21.18
C THR A 31 -13.71 -9.88 21.32
N LEU A 32 -12.70 -10.75 21.31
CA LEU A 32 -11.29 -10.38 21.39
C LEU A 32 -10.69 -9.91 20.06
N ARG A 33 -11.29 -10.27 18.91
CA ARG A 33 -10.81 -9.80 17.59
C ARG A 33 -10.90 -8.28 17.43
N GLN A 34 -11.74 -7.63 18.22
CA GLN A 34 -11.71 -6.18 18.40
C GLN A 34 -10.63 -5.84 19.42
N ILE A 35 -9.35 -5.93 19.03
CA ILE A 35 -8.23 -5.64 19.92
C ILE A 35 -8.41 -4.19 20.43
N PRO A 36 -8.66 -3.99 21.75
CA PRO A 36 -8.78 -2.66 22.30
C PRO A 36 -7.47 -1.91 22.02
N SER A 37 -7.57 -0.73 21.41
CA SER A 37 -6.40 0.09 21.06
C SER A 37 -5.58 0.54 22.29
N SER A 38 -6.12 0.33 23.50
CA SER A 38 -5.45 0.42 24.79
C SER A 38 -4.30 -0.58 24.96
N LEU A 39 -4.41 -1.81 24.44
CA LEU A 39 -3.37 -2.84 24.55
C LEU A 39 -2.18 -2.62 23.59
N LEU A 40 -2.40 -1.88 22.50
CA LEU A 40 -1.39 -1.57 21.49
C LEU A 40 -0.54 -0.33 21.84
N LYS A 41 -0.96 0.47 22.82
CA LYS A 41 -0.23 1.66 23.29
C LYS A 41 0.67 1.30 24.48
N ASN A 42 1.93 0.98 24.21
CA ASN A 42 2.85 0.53 25.26
C ASN A 42 3.60 1.68 25.97
N LYS A 43 3.73 1.53 27.29
CA LYS A 43 4.69 2.11 28.26
C LYS A 43 4.91 3.64 28.24
N ASN A 44 4.12 4.35 29.05
CA ASN A 44 4.66 5.42 29.92
C ASN A 44 3.69 5.90 31.02
N ARG A 45 2.55 5.24 31.23
CA ARG A 45 1.70 5.48 32.41
C ARG A 45 1.52 4.20 33.18
N ALA A 46 2.16 4.15 34.35
CA ALA A 46 1.94 3.17 35.39
C ALA A 46 0.53 3.34 35.99
N GLY A 47 -0.47 2.81 35.28
CA GLY A 47 -1.83 2.62 35.77
C GLY A 47 -2.26 1.16 35.49
N PRO A 48 -3.19 0.59 36.29
CA PRO A 48 -3.49 -0.83 36.25
C PRO A 48 -4.33 -1.19 35.01
N SER A 49 -3.68 -1.55 33.90
CA SER A 49 -4.31 -2.21 32.73
C SER A 49 -4.62 -3.70 32.97
N VAL A 50 -4.89 -4.07 34.22
CA VAL A 50 -5.07 -5.45 34.67
C VAL A 50 -6.32 -6.15 34.09
N PRO A 51 -7.49 -5.51 33.88
CA PRO A 51 -8.70 -6.27 33.55
C PRO A 51 -8.73 -6.84 32.13
N GLU A 52 -8.15 -6.14 31.13
CA GLU A 52 -8.13 -6.63 29.74
C GLU A 52 -7.12 -7.78 29.56
N PHE A 53 -5.95 -7.69 30.20
CA PHE A 53 -4.98 -8.78 30.23
C PHE A 53 -5.51 -10.00 30.99
N GLN A 54 -6.26 -9.78 32.07
CA GLN A 54 -6.91 -10.87 32.80
C GLN A 54 -7.94 -11.59 31.92
N ARG A 55 -8.76 -10.87 31.16
CA ARG A 55 -9.71 -11.48 30.21
C ARG A 55 -9.01 -12.31 29.14
N LEU A 56 -7.87 -11.84 28.61
CA LEU A 56 -7.07 -12.61 27.65
C LEU A 56 -6.53 -13.90 28.28
N LYS A 57 -6.10 -13.83 29.53
CA LYS A 57 -5.63 -14.99 30.29
C LYS A 57 -6.77 -15.97 30.54
N ASP A 58 -7.94 -15.50 30.97
CA ASP A 58 -9.11 -16.33 31.24
C ASP A 58 -9.59 -17.05 29.96
N VAL A 59 -9.56 -16.39 28.80
CA VAL A 59 -9.87 -17.04 27.52
C VAL A 59 -8.78 -18.06 27.14
N GLY A 60 -7.50 -17.75 27.40
CA GLY A 60 -6.41 -18.71 27.21
C GLY A 60 -6.56 -19.95 28.07
N ASP A 61 -6.95 -19.79 29.34
CA ASP A 61 -7.18 -20.88 30.28
C ASP A 61 -8.45 -21.68 29.92
N SER A 62 -9.50 -21.01 29.45
CA SER A 62 -10.71 -21.63 28.89
C SER A 62 -10.40 -22.53 27.69
N ILE A 63 -9.59 -22.04 26.74
CA ILE A 63 -9.16 -22.83 25.57
C ILE A 63 -8.33 -24.04 26.01
N ARG A 64 -7.45 -23.89 27.01
CA ARG A 64 -6.59 -24.97 27.53
C ARG A 64 -7.33 -25.97 28.42
N SER A 65 -8.58 -25.71 28.78
CA SER A 65 -9.36 -26.59 29.62
C SER A 65 -9.58 -27.96 28.95
N SER A 66 -9.60 -29.02 29.76
CA SER A 66 -9.66 -30.40 29.26
C SER A 66 -10.90 -30.69 28.42
N HIS A 67 -12.06 -30.17 28.83
CA HIS A 67 -13.32 -30.38 28.12
C HIS A 67 -13.35 -29.70 26.75
N VAL A 68 -12.81 -28.48 26.62
CA VAL A 68 -12.68 -27.79 25.33
C VAL A 68 -11.67 -28.50 24.43
N GLN A 69 -10.52 -28.93 24.97
CA GLN A 69 -9.52 -29.67 24.22
C GLN A 69 -10.06 -31.01 23.72
N GLU A 70 -10.84 -31.71 24.55
CA GLU A 70 -11.50 -32.96 24.16
C GLU A 70 -12.58 -32.71 23.09
N ALA A 71 -13.39 -31.66 23.23
CA ALA A 71 -14.37 -31.26 22.22
C ALA A 71 -13.71 -30.91 20.88
N LEU A 72 -12.59 -30.17 20.89
CA LEU A 72 -11.78 -29.86 19.70
C LEU A 72 -11.18 -31.11 19.07
N HIS A 73 -10.66 -32.03 19.89
CA HIS A 73 -10.08 -33.28 19.39
C HIS A 73 -11.14 -34.16 18.74
N ARG A 74 -12.31 -34.33 19.38
CA ARG A 74 -13.44 -35.06 18.80
C ARG A 74 -13.99 -34.39 17.53
N ALA A 75 -14.06 -33.06 17.50
CA ALA A 75 -14.45 -32.32 16.30
C ALA A 75 -13.46 -32.56 15.14
N GLY A 76 -12.14 -32.59 15.43
CA GLY A 76 -11.11 -32.92 14.46
C GLY A 76 -11.20 -34.35 13.95
N GLN A 77 -11.44 -35.32 14.83
CA GLN A 77 -11.67 -36.72 14.45
C GLN A 77 -12.95 -36.89 13.61
N SER A 78 -14.03 -36.20 13.99
CA SER A 78 -15.29 -36.19 13.23
C SER A 78 -15.09 -35.61 11.82
N LEU A 79 -14.35 -34.50 11.69
CA LEU A 79 -14.02 -33.91 10.40
C LEU A 79 -13.13 -34.81 9.54
N GLY A 80 -12.25 -35.62 10.15
CA GLY A 80 -11.47 -36.63 9.43
C GLY A 80 -12.26 -37.88 9.05
N ALA A 81 -13.28 -38.24 9.84
CA ALA A 81 -14.17 -39.37 9.59
C ALA A 81 -15.30 -39.03 8.62
N ASP A 82 -15.62 -37.74 8.45
CA ASP A 82 -16.60 -37.26 7.50
C ASP A 82 -16.05 -37.38 6.06
N ALA A 83 -16.33 -38.52 5.43
CA ALA A 83 -16.02 -38.79 4.03
C ALA A 83 -16.90 -37.98 3.06
N THR A 84 -17.89 -37.24 3.57
CA THR A 84 -18.62 -36.29 2.73
C THR A 84 -17.69 -35.09 2.52
N GLU A 85 -17.15 -34.93 1.32
CA GLU A 85 -16.33 -33.75 0.95
C GLU A 85 -17.14 -32.43 0.95
N ILE A 86 -18.15 -32.30 1.81
CA ILE A 86 -18.88 -31.09 2.12
C ILE A 86 -17.94 -30.21 2.94
N LYS A 87 -16.89 -29.71 2.27
CA LYS A 87 -16.02 -28.66 2.75
C LYS A 87 -16.95 -27.53 3.18
N SER A 88 -17.07 -27.31 4.50
CA SER A 88 -17.72 -26.16 5.11
C SER A 88 -16.87 -24.93 4.75
N ASN A 89 -16.97 -24.54 3.50
CA ASN A 89 -16.21 -23.45 2.92
C ASN A 89 -17.09 -22.20 3.07
N PRO A 90 -16.84 -21.32 4.05
CA PRO A 90 -17.57 -20.05 4.19
C PRO A 90 -17.44 -19.17 2.94
N ARG A 91 -16.45 -19.46 2.08
CA ARG A 91 -16.29 -18.80 0.77
C ARG A 91 -17.39 -19.15 -0.23
N ARG A 92 -18.13 -20.26 -0.06
CA ARG A 92 -19.23 -20.66 -0.96
C ARG A 92 -20.53 -19.88 -0.67
N GLU A 93 -20.68 -19.30 0.50
CA GLU A 93 -21.82 -18.42 0.81
C GLU A 93 -21.73 -17.09 0.04
N ASN A 94 -20.51 -16.62 -0.21
CA ASN A 94 -20.23 -15.49 -1.11
C ASN A 94 -20.56 -15.75 -2.60
N ARG A 95 -20.88 -16.99 -3.01
CA ARG A 95 -21.33 -17.28 -4.39
C ARG A 95 -22.81 -17.02 -4.63
N LYS A 96 -23.64 -16.83 -3.60
CA LYS A 96 -25.02 -16.34 -3.80
C LYS A 96 -25.08 -14.89 -4.35
N ARG A 97 -23.97 -14.15 -4.32
CA ARG A 97 -23.80 -12.84 -4.98
C ARG A 97 -23.45 -12.91 -6.47
N ARG A 98 -23.47 -14.10 -7.10
CA ARG A 98 -23.26 -14.28 -8.56
C ARG A 98 -24.55 -14.54 -9.34
N ARG A 99 -25.70 -14.05 -8.88
CA ARG A 99 -26.79 -13.79 -9.84
C ARG A 99 -26.37 -12.58 -10.67
N ALA A 100 -26.43 -12.69 -12.00
CA ALA A 100 -26.43 -11.49 -12.82
C ALA A 100 -27.54 -10.56 -12.28
N PRO A 101 -27.28 -9.25 -12.11
CA PRO A 101 -28.33 -8.34 -11.68
C PRO A 101 -29.52 -8.52 -12.61
N SER A 102 -30.71 -8.72 -12.04
CA SER A 102 -31.95 -8.72 -12.80
C SER A 102 -31.94 -7.46 -13.69
N PRO A 103 -32.21 -7.57 -15.01
CA PRO A 103 -32.04 -6.48 -15.97
C PRO A 103 -33.04 -5.32 -15.81
N ALA A 104 -33.69 -5.18 -14.65
CA ALA A 104 -34.75 -4.21 -14.40
C ALA A 104 -34.67 -3.56 -13.01
N SER A 105 -33.46 -3.43 -12.45
CA SER A 105 -33.24 -2.49 -11.35
C SER A 105 -32.23 -1.46 -11.82
N PRO A 106 -32.60 -0.16 -11.86
CA PRO A 106 -31.63 0.89 -12.17
C PRO A 106 -30.47 0.73 -11.19
N GLN A 107 -29.25 0.55 -11.72
CA GLN A 107 -28.09 0.51 -10.85
C GLN A 107 -28.10 1.79 -10.00
N PRO A 108 -27.88 1.68 -8.67
CA PRO A 108 -27.83 2.87 -7.84
C PRO A 108 -26.85 3.84 -8.48
N TYR A 109 -27.28 5.08 -8.68
CA TYR A 109 -26.45 6.13 -9.27
C TYR A 109 -25.16 6.21 -8.47
N ILE A 110 -24.09 5.61 -9.00
CA ILE A 110 -22.75 5.79 -8.47
C ILE A 110 -22.39 7.20 -8.92
N SER A 111 -22.48 8.16 -8.00
CA SER A 111 -21.94 9.49 -8.23
C SER A 111 -20.55 9.30 -8.81
N LYS A 112 -20.31 9.87 -10.00
CA LYS A 112 -19.00 9.82 -10.66
C LYS A 112 -17.96 10.04 -9.58
N ALA A 113 -17.03 9.09 -9.42
CA ALA A 113 -15.96 9.22 -8.45
C ALA A 113 -15.37 10.63 -8.62
N PRO A 114 -15.18 11.40 -7.53
CA PRO A 114 -14.55 12.70 -7.59
C PRO A 114 -13.34 12.58 -8.51
N GLN A 115 -13.29 13.36 -9.59
CA GLN A 115 -12.15 13.32 -10.48
C GLN A 115 -10.93 13.63 -9.64
N GLU A 116 -10.02 12.66 -9.52
CA GLU A 116 -8.79 12.89 -8.78
C GLU A 116 -8.09 14.10 -9.42
N PRO A 117 -7.64 15.08 -8.63
CA PRO A 117 -6.93 16.23 -9.16
C PRO A 117 -5.74 15.72 -9.97
N SER A 118 -5.57 16.26 -11.19
CA SER A 118 -4.46 15.91 -12.07
C SER A 118 -3.14 15.99 -11.31
N ALA A 119 -2.34 14.94 -11.38
CA ALA A 119 -1.05 14.93 -10.69
C ALA A 119 -0.04 15.84 -11.38
N PHE A 120 -0.26 16.20 -12.64
CA PHE A 120 0.66 17.02 -13.44
C PHE A 120 0.00 18.32 -13.89
N PRO A 121 0.81 19.38 -14.14
CA PRO A 121 0.32 20.55 -14.85
C PRO A 121 -0.33 20.14 -16.18
N PRO A 122 -1.41 20.82 -16.61
CA PRO A 122 -1.87 20.68 -17.98
C PRO A 122 -0.69 20.97 -18.89
N MET A 123 -0.32 19.99 -19.73
CA MET A 123 0.73 20.22 -20.71
C MET A 123 0.22 21.30 -21.65
N GLY A 124 0.75 22.51 -21.55
CA GLY A 124 0.47 23.55 -22.53
C GLY A 124 0.79 23.02 -23.92
N ASP A 125 0.03 23.44 -24.93
CA ASP A 125 0.19 23.00 -26.33
C ASP A 125 1.62 23.18 -26.89
N SER A 126 2.48 23.92 -26.19
CA SER A 126 3.86 24.21 -26.56
C SER A 126 4.90 23.16 -26.12
N VAL A 127 4.59 22.24 -25.19
CA VAL A 127 5.61 21.29 -24.70
C VAL A 127 5.66 20.06 -25.60
N ARG A 128 6.61 20.08 -26.55
CA ARG A 128 6.89 18.93 -27.43
C ARG A 128 7.42 17.75 -26.62
N ALA A 129 6.82 16.57 -26.81
CA ALA A 129 7.28 15.33 -26.18
C ALA A 129 8.71 14.99 -26.61
N LEU A 130 9.58 14.64 -25.65
CA LEU A 130 10.99 14.38 -25.90
C LEU A 130 11.18 13.12 -26.76
N VAL A 131 11.98 13.25 -27.81
CA VAL A 131 12.35 12.14 -28.71
C VAL A 131 13.67 11.52 -28.24
N GLY A 132 13.85 10.22 -28.50
CA GLY A 132 15.05 9.48 -28.10
C GLY A 132 16.38 10.10 -28.54
N GLU A 133 16.44 10.72 -29.72
CA GLU A 133 17.64 11.37 -30.25
C GLU A 133 18.03 12.62 -29.47
N GLU A 134 17.05 13.34 -28.91
CA GLU A 134 17.23 14.58 -28.16
C GLU A 134 17.59 14.33 -26.68
N LEU A 135 17.44 13.08 -26.20
CA LEU A 135 17.63 12.71 -24.80
C LEU A 135 18.99 13.10 -24.23
N VAL A 136 20.07 12.89 -24.99
CA VAL A 136 21.43 13.20 -24.53
C VAL A 136 21.63 14.71 -24.41
N GLY A 137 21.05 15.48 -25.34
CA GLY A 137 21.05 16.94 -25.29
C GLY A 137 20.32 17.45 -24.05
N TYR A 138 19.09 16.97 -23.87
CA TYR A 138 18.26 17.27 -22.71
C TYR A 138 18.95 16.95 -21.37
N ILE A 139 19.58 15.78 -21.24
CA ILE A 139 20.29 15.40 -20.01
C ILE A 139 21.45 16.38 -19.70
N ARG A 140 22.18 16.83 -20.73
CA ARG A 140 23.29 17.78 -20.54
C ARG A 140 22.78 19.14 -20.09
N GLU A 141 21.76 19.65 -20.74
CA GLU A 141 21.11 20.91 -20.39
C GLU A 141 20.53 20.85 -18.97
N TYR A 142 19.74 19.81 -18.67
CA TYR A 142 19.18 19.61 -17.33
C TYR A 142 20.26 19.58 -16.26
N ASN A 143 21.35 18.84 -16.48
CA ASN A 143 22.46 18.74 -15.53
C ASN A 143 23.26 20.03 -15.35
N GLN A 144 23.19 20.98 -16.28
CA GLN A 144 23.81 22.30 -16.13
C GLN A 144 22.94 23.24 -15.29
N GLU A 145 21.63 23.20 -15.52
CA GLU A 145 20.67 24.09 -14.86
C GLU A 145 20.30 23.63 -13.45
N HIS A 146 20.21 22.31 -13.23
CA HIS A 146 19.68 21.74 -12.00
C HIS A 146 20.77 21.20 -11.07
N ARG A 147 20.49 21.26 -9.76
CA ARG A 147 21.32 20.64 -8.72
C ARG A 147 21.25 19.12 -8.76
N SER A 148 20.08 18.57 -9.09
CA SER A 148 19.88 17.15 -9.39
C SER A 148 20.64 16.76 -10.66
N LYS A 149 20.99 15.46 -10.77
CA LYS A 149 21.73 14.92 -11.92
C LYS A 149 21.00 13.73 -12.53
N ILE A 150 20.97 13.69 -13.86
CA ILE A 150 20.47 12.59 -14.66
C ILE A 150 21.66 11.92 -15.36
N HIS A 151 21.69 10.59 -15.30
CA HIS A 151 22.67 9.78 -16.02
C HIS A 151 21.97 8.62 -16.74
N ILE A 152 22.50 8.24 -17.89
CA ILE A 152 22.14 6.97 -18.53
C ILE A 152 22.82 5.86 -17.73
N TRP A 153 22.03 4.93 -17.18
CA TRP A 153 22.56 3.82 -16.40
C TRP A 153 22.74 2.57 -17.27
N ARG A 154 23.84 1.85 -17.07
CA ARG A 154 24.14 0.57 -17.73
C ARG A 154 24.65 -0.42 -16.70
N ARG A 155 24.19 -1.68 -16.78
CA ARG A 155 24.50 -2.71 -15.78
C ARG A 155 25.95 -3.19 -15.88
N THR A 156 26.48 -3.28 -17.10
CA THR A 156 27.82 -3.82 -17.37
C THR A 156 28.44 -3.07 -18.55
N ALA A 157 29.75 -2.82 -18.50
CA ALA A 157 30.48 -2.20 -19.61
C ALA A 157 30.46 -3.02 -20.92
N ASP A 158 30.17 -4.32 -20.80
CA ASP A 158 30.16 -5.32 -21.88
C ASP A 158 28.78 -5.50 -22.55
N GLU A 159 27.74 -4.82 -22.06
CA GLU A 159 26.43 -4.88 -22.71
C GLU A 159 26.52 -4.12 -24.04
N ALA A 160 26.17 -4.80 -25.14
CA ALA A 160 26.22 -4.22 -26.48
C ALA A 160 25.56 -2.85 -26.45
N LYS A 161 26.27 -1.81 -26.95
CA LYS A 161 25.79 -0.43 -26.94
C LYS A 161 24.50 -0.38 -27.76
N SER A 162 23.36 -0.53 -27.10
CA SER A 162 22.08 -0.18 -27.69
C SER A 162 22.12 1.33 -27.95
N ASP A 163 21.75 1.73 -29.16
CA ASP A 163 21.60 3.13 -29.54
C ASP A 163 20.51 3.82 -28.71
N ARG A 164 19.57 3.02 -28.16
CA ARG A 164 18.47 3.51 -27.34
C ARG A 164 18.66 3.06 -25.88
N PRO A 165 18.91 3.99 -24.94
CA PRO A 165 19.01 3.66 -23.52
C PRO A 165 17.64 3.34 -22.92
N ASN A 166 17.55 2.29 -22.11
CA ASN A 166 16.27 1.87 -21.50
C ASN A 166 16.17 2.26 -20.01
N LEU A 167 17.26 2.75 -19.41
CA LEU A 167 17.29 3.10 -18.00
C LEU A 167 18.02 4.42 -17.75
N LEU A 168 17.36 5.31 -17.03
CA LEU A 168 17.93 6.54 -16.51
C LEU A 168 18.08 6.45 -15.00
N ARG A 169 19.11 7.10 -14.48
CA ARG A 169 19.34 7.29 -13.05
C ARG A 169 19.29 8.78 -12.74
N PHE A 170 18.24 9.19 -12.06
CA PHE A 170 18.06 10.51 -11.50
C PHE A 170 18.59 10.53 -10.05
N MET A 171 19.36 11.55 -9.68
CA MET A 171 19.99 11.67 -8.37
C MET A 171 19.82 13.06 -7.80
N ILE A 172 19.36 13.14 -6.55
CA ILE A 172 19.46 14.32 -5.70
C ILE A 172 20.49 13.99 -4.62
N SER A 173 21.57 14.79 -4.54
CA SER A 173 22.66 14.53 -3.59
C SER A 173 22.11 14.40 -2.17
N ASP A 174 22.49 13.33 -1.50
CA ASP A 174 22.14 13.05 -0.10
C ASP A 174 20.63 12.91 0.22
N VAL A 175 19.76 12.90 -0.80
CA VAL A 175 18.29 12.76 -0.62
C VAL A 175 17.74 11.49 -1.24
N VAL A 176 17.82 11.32 -2.56
CA VAL A 176 17.20 10.18 -3.26
C VAL A 176 17.91 9.86 -4.56
N THR A 177 17.96 8.57 -4.90
CA THR A 177 18.30 8.06 -6.23
C THR A 177 17.09 7.36 -6.83
N VAL A 178 16.67 7.75 -8.03
CA VAL A 178 15.53 7.16 -8.74
C VAL A 178 16.04 6.52 -10.03
N TYR A 179 15.75 5.24 -10.20
CA TYR A 179 15.91 4.57 -11.49
C TYR A 179 14.60 4.63 -12.26
N ILE A 180 14.69 5.01 -13.53
CA ILE A 180 13.55 5.28 -14.40
C ILE A 180 13.69 4.37 -15.63
N SER A 181 12.77 3.43 -15.78
CA SER A 181 12.65 2.59 -16.97
C SER A 181 11.95 3.39 -18.05
N ILE A 182 12.61 3.52 -19.20
CA ILE A 182 12.09 4.23 -20.36
C ILE A 182 11.90 3.26 -21.53
N GLY A 183 10.74 3.38 -22.17
CA GLY A 183 10.40 2.76 -23.43
C GLY A 183 10.34 3.80 -24.55
N TYR A 184 10.24 3.33 -25.78
CA TYR A 184 10.13 4.18 -26.97
C TYR A 184 8.87 3.82 -27.74
N GLN A 185 8.05 4.83 -28.03
CA GLN A 185 6.88 4.64 -28.87
C GLN A 185 7.25 4.76 -30.34
N ASP A 186 7.11 3.68 -31.10
CA ASP A 186 7.27 3.70 -32.55
C ASP A 186 6.01 4.32 -33.22
N PRO A 187 6.14 5.06 -34.34
CA PRO A 187 7.35 5.28 -35.15
C PRO A 187 8.19 6.51 -34.74
N ASN A 188 7.65 7.40 -33.90
CA ASN A 188 8.24 8.71 -33.62
C ASN A 188 9.45 8.64 -32.66
N GLY A 189 9.65 7.53 -31.96
CA GLY A 189 10.70 7.39 -30.97
C GLY A 189 10.49 8.27 -29.74
N THR A 190 9.23 8.63 -29.43
CA THR A 190 8.88 9.41 -28.25
C THR A 190 9.16 8.58 -27.00
N ILE A 191 9.80 9.18 -26.01
CA ILE A 191 10.14 8.51 -24.76
C ILE A 191 8.89 8.35 -23.91
N LEU A 192 8.61 7.12 -23.52
CA LEU A 192 7.58 6.75 -22.55
C LEU A 192 8.24 6.27 -21.27
N ILE A 193 7.65 6.61 -20.13
CA ILE A 193 8.12 6.13 -18.83
C ILE A 193 7.31 4.90 -18.44
N GLU A 194 7.99 3.78 -18.25
CA GLU A 194 7.36 2.51 -17.91
C GLU A 194 7.27 2.32 -16.40
N ASN A 195 8.35 2.64 -15.68
CA ASN A 195 8.44 2.41 -14.24
C ASN A 195 9.46 3.34 -13.58
N MET A 196 9.29 3.58 -12.28
CA MET A 196 10.22 4.34 -11.45
C MET A 196 10.39 3.68 -10.09
N THR A 197 11.63 3.55 -9.65
CA THR A 197 12.00 2.94 -8.36
C THR A 197 12.97 3.85 -7.62
N ALA A 198 12.63 4.21 -6.38
CA ALA A 198 13.41 5.09 -5.53
C ALA A 198 14.26 4.32 -4.51
N PHE A 199 15.44 4.86 -4.21
CA PHE A 199 16.40 4.32 -3.26
C PHE A 199 17.08 5.46 -2.49
N ALA A 200 17.60 5.14 -1.31
CA ALA A 200 18.49 6.03 -0.59
C ALA A 200 19.80 6.24 -1.38
N PRO A 201 20.45 7.41 -1.28
CA PRO A 201 21.66 7.74 -2.04
C PRO A 201 22.83 6.75 -1.90
N ARG A 202 22.87 5.98 -0.82
CA ARG A 202 23.96 5.03 -0.50
C ARG A 202 23.55 3.56 -0.64
N GLU A 203 22.32 3.27 -1.05
CA GLU A 203 21.88 1.89 -1.30
C GLU A 203 22.51 1.35 -2.58
N ARG A 204 23.29 0.27 -2.45
CA ARG A 204 23.91 -0.44 -3.58
C ARG A 204 23.01 -1.58 -4.04
N LYS A 205 21.83 -1.22 -4.53
CA LYS A 205 20.80 -2.16 -4.96
C LYS A 205 20.57 -2.11 -6.47
N ALA A 206 20.12 -3.22 -7.03
CA ALA A 206 19.78 -3.29 -8.46
C ALA A 206 18.51 -2.49 -8.75
N PRO A 207 18.37 -1.88 -9.94
CA PRO A 207 17.19 -1.06 -10.28
C PRO A 207 15.84 -1.76 -10.12
N HIS A 208 15.80 -3.09 -10.28
CA HIS A 208 14.57 -3.88 -10.17
C HIS A 208 14.31 -4.44 -8.75
N SER A 209 15.12 -4.06 -7.77
CA SER A 209 14.94 -4.49 -6.39
C SER A 209 14.20 -3.43 -5.55
N GLU A 210 13.78 -3.81 -4.35
CA GLU A 210 13.11 -2.88 -3.44
C GLU A 210 14.11 -2.26 -2.45
N SER A 211 13.90 -0.98 -2.12
CA SER A 211 14.67 -0.30 -1.07
C SER A 211 14.45 -0.93 0.30
N GLU A 212 15.44 -0.84 1.19
CA GLU A 212 15.32 -1.31 2.60
C GLU A 212 14.56 -0.32 3.48
N TYR A 213 14.43 0.95 3.05
CA TYR A 213 13.81 1.98 3.84
C TYR A 213 12.37 2.21 3.40
N THR A 214 11.46 2.17 4.38
CA THR A 214 10.01 2.37 4.17
C THR A 214 9.69 3.67 3.43
N VAL A 215 10.48 4.73 3.62
CA VAL A 215 10.29 6.01 2.92
C VAL A 215 10.39 5.83 1.41
N PHE A 216 11.44 5.17 0.92
CA PHE A 216 11.67 4.99 -0.52
C PHE A 216 10.80 3.88 -1.11
N GLN A 217 10.41 2.87 -0.32
CA GLN A 217 9.37 1.92 -0.72
C GLN A 217 8.03 2.65 -0.96
N THR A 218 7.62 3.51 -0.03
CA THR A 218 6.39 4.30 -0.16
C THR A 218 6.48 5.25 -1.35
N LEU A 219 7.62 5.91 -1.54
CA LEU A 219 7.86 6.80 -2.66
C LEU A 219 7.76 6.07 -4.01
N SER A 220 8.35 4.88 -4.13
CA SER A 220 8.24 4.03 -5.33
C SER A 220 6.80 3.63 -5.62
N GLN A 221 6.03 3.30 -4.57
CA GLN A 221 4.59 3.02 -4.73
C GLN A 221 3.81 4.25 -5.18
N GLN A 222 4.15 5.45 -4.70
CA GLN A 222 3.52 6.69 -5.17
C GLN A 222 3.84 6.94 -6.65
N TYR A 223 5.08 6.73 -7.08
CA TYR A 223 5.46 6.84 -8.48
C TYR A 223 4.65 5.90 -9.38
N ALA A 224 4.50 4.64 -8.99
CA ALA A 224 3.66 3.69 -9.73
C ALA A 224 2.21 4.18 -9.85
N ARG A 225 1.60 4.70 -8.77
CA ARG A 225 0.24 5.26 -8.81
C ARG A 225 0.15 6.45 -9.78
N VAL A 226 1.11 7.36 -9.73
CA VAL A 226 1.15 8.55 -10.59
C VAL A 226 1.26 8.17 -12.06
N LEU A 227 2.16 7.24 -12.39
CA LEU A 227 2.34 6.75 -13.76
C LEU A 227 1.11 5.98 -14.28
N HIS A 228 0.46 5.19 -13.43
CA HIS A 228 -0.78 4.49 -13.80
C HIS A 228 -1.95 5.44 -14.02
N ALA A 229 -2.04 6.52 -13.25
CA ALA A 229 -3.07 7.54 -13.43
C ALA A 229 -2.85 8.39 -14.69
N HIS A 230 -1.59 8.56 -15.13
CA HIS A 230 -1.22 9.40 -16.27
C HIS A 230 -0.33 8.62 -17.26
N PRO A 231 -0.88 7.61 -17.96
CA PRO A 231 -0.12 6.86 -18.95
C PRO A 231 0.28 7.79 -20.09
N GLY A 232 1.59 7.93 -20.34
CA GLY A 232 2.11 8.84 -21.37
C GLY A 232 2.54 10.22 -20.85
N VAL A 233 2.69 10.40 -19.53
CA VAL A 233 3.36 11.59 -19.01
C VAL A 233 4.77 11.72 -19.59
N GLY A 234 5.09 12.92 -20.08
CA GLY A 234 6.40 13.21 -20.69
C GLY A 234 7.55 13.17 -19.67
N LEU A 235 8.74 12.81 -20.14
CA LEU A 235 9.96 12.78 -19.32
C LEU A 235 10.21 14.11 -18.62
N GLN A 236 9.99 15.23 -19.32
CA GLN A 236 10.23 16.57 -18.77
C GLN A 236 9.33 16.88 -17.57
N SER A 237 8.04 16.54 -17.66
CA SER A 237 7.07 16.74 -16.57
C SER A 237 7.43 15.90 -15.35
N VAL A 238 7.90 14.67 -15.57
CA VAL A 238 8.40 13.82 -14.47
C VAL A 238 9.69 14.36 -13.88
N MET A 239 10.64 14.87 -14.67
CA MET A 239 11.87 15.47 -14.13
C MET A 239 11.57 16.72 -13.28
N ASN A 240 10.60 17.53 -13.70
CA ASN A 240 10.13 18.68 -12.90
C ASN A 240 9.52 18.21 -11.57
N MET A 241 8.59 17.25 -11.61
CA MET A 241 8.02 16.64 -10.40
C MET A 241 9.11 16.06 -9.49
N LEU A 242 10.07 15.30 -10.05
CA LEU A 242 11.16 14.69 -9.29
C LEU A 242 12.07 15.74 -8.63
N GLY A 243 12.31 16.87 -9.30
CA GLY A 243 13.06 18.00 -8.74
C GLY A 243 12.48 18.53 -7.43
N THR A 244 11.15 18.46 -7.26
CA THR A 244 10.48 18.91 -6.02
C THR A 244 10.76 18.04 -4.80
N TYR A 245 11.47 16.91 -4.96
CA TYR A 245 11.94 16.11 -3.84
C TYR A 245 13.29 16.58 -3.29
N GLU A 246 13.89 17.67 -3.80
CA GLU A 246 15.14 18.23 -3.24
C GLU A 246 15.02 18.48 -1.73
N ARG A 247 13.82 18.86 -1.28
CA ARG A 247 13.50 19.17 0.11
C ARG A 247 12.64 18.11 0.79
N LEU A 248 12.69 16.85 0.33
CA LEU A 248 11.84 15.75 0.82
C LEU A 248 11.81 15.64 2.35
N PHE A 249 12.96 15.83 3.02
CA PHE A 249 13.07 15.72 4.48
C PHE A 249 12.94 17.06 5.23
N GLU A 250 12.67 18.16 4.52
CA GLU A 250 12.50 19.49 5.10
C GLU A 250 11.07 20.00 4.94
N ASP A 251 10.43 19.64 3.84
CA ASP A 251 9.10 20.11 3.48
C ASP A 251 8.05 19.64 4.48
N GLN A 252 7.16 20.55 4.86
CA GLN A 252 6.01 20.25 5.71
C GLN A 252 4.82 19.87 4.83
N CYS A 253 4.16 18.77 5.18
CA CYS A 253 2.92 18.35 4.53
C CYS A 253 1.88 19.48 4.62
N VAL A 254 1.34 19.91 3.47
CA VAL A 254 0.34 20.99 3.41
C VAL A 254 -0.95 20.63 4.16
N GLY A 255 -1.27 19.33 4.28
CA GLY A 255 -2.46 18.87 5.00
C GLY A 255 -2.33 18.95 6.52
N CYS A 256 -1.22 18.46 7.09
CA CYS A 256 -1.07 18.32 8.55
C CYS A 256 -0.01 19.25 9.18
N GLY A 257 0.75 19.99 8.38
CA GLY A 257 1.81 20.91 8.81
C GLY A 257 3.07 20.23 9.36
N ARG A 258 3.21 18.90 9.22
CA ARG A 258 4.36 18.15 9.77
C ARG A 258 5.30 17.70 8.68
N VAL A 259 6.59 17.61 9.02
CA VAL A 259 7.60 16.99 8.14
C VAL A 259 7.42 15.47 8.13
N LEU A 260 7.36 14.82 9.30
CA LEU A 260 7.15 13.37 9.36
C LEU A 260 5.69 13.04 9.73
N SER A 261 5.13 12.03 9.08
CA SER A 261 3.83 11.48 9.44
C SER A 261 3.87 10.89 10.85
N VAL A 262 2.74 10.92 11.55
CA VAL A 262 2.59 10.24 12.85
C VAL A 262 2.69 8.73 12.68
N GLU A 263 2.12 8.23 11.58
CA GLU A 263 2.11 6.83 11.24
C GLU A 263 3.24 6.52 10.27
N GLY A 264 4.20 5.70 10.70
CA GLY A 264 5.31 5.23 9.86
C GLY A 264 6.50 6.18 9.71
N HIS A 265 6.46 7.39 10.29
CA HIS A 265 7.55 8.37 10.24
C HIS A 265 8.06 8.67 8.83
N VAL A 266 7.14 8.77 7.87
CA VAL A 266 7.46 9.00 6.46
C VAL A 266 7.29 10.49 6.14
N PRO A 267 8.23 11.13 5.43
CA PRO A 267 8.07 12.51 4.94
C PRO A 267 6.90 12.66 3.95
N PRO A 268 6.49 13.88 3.58
CA PRO A 268 5.48 14.07 2.54
C PRO A 268 6.01 13.59 1.19
N VAL A 269 5.69 12.36 0.83
CA VAL A 269 6.13 11.70 -0.42
C VAL A 269 5.19 11.96 -1.60
N VAL A 270 3.96 12.42 -1.35
CA VAL A 270 2.99 12.72 -2.42
C VAL A 270 3.28 14.12 -2.95
N ARG A 271 3.23 14.28 -4.27
CA ARG A 271 3.31 15.56 -4.98
C ARG A 271 2.03 15.74 -5.78
N LEU A 272 1.35 16.87 -5.56
CA LEU A 272 0.14 17.24 -6.28
C LEU A 272 0.37 18.59 -6.93
N TRP A 273 0.07 18.70 -8.22
CA TRP A 273 0.04 19.99 -8.87
C TRP A 273 -1.24 20.73 -8.50
N LYS A 274 -1.10 21.99 -8.07
CA LYS A 274 -2.24 22.87 -7.81
C LYS A 274 -2.10 24.13 -8.65
N GLU A 275 -3.11 24.39 -9.47
CA GLU A 275 -3.22 25.65 -10.18
C GLU A 275 -3.48 26.78 -9.17
N THR A 276 -2.67 27.85 -9.26
CA THR A 276 -2.92 29.07 -8.50
C THR A 276 -4.13 29.75 -9.15
N SER A 277 -5.10 30.13 -8.34
CA SER A 277 -6.47 30.40 -8.78
C SER A 277 -6.62 31.58 -9.77
N GLY A 278 -7.01 31.28 -11.00
CA GLY A 278 -8.08 32.00 -11.72
C GLY A 278 -7.68 32.90 -12.90
N THR A 279 -6.41 33.17 -13.12
CA THR A 279 -5.93 33.95 -14.28
C THR A 279 -5.24 33.00 -15.26
N GLU A 280 -5.74 32.95 -16.50
CA GLU A 280 -5.09 32.21 -17.59
C GLU A 280 -3.64 32.67 -17.71
N GLY A 281 -2.69 31.81 -17.34
CA GLY A 281 -1.26 32.07 -17.41
C GLY A 281 -0.52 32.22 -16.07
N GLU A 282 -1.17 32.07 -14.91
CA GLU A 282 -0.44 31.99 -13.64
C GLU A 282 0.21 30.61 -13.41
N ASP A 283 1.46 30.63 -12.97
CA ASP A 283 2.23 29.43 -12.64
C ASP A 283 1.56 28.68 -11.47
N GLY A 284 1.24 27.40 -11.71
CA GLY A 284 0.84 26.50 -10.64
C GLY A 284 2.03 26.13 -9.74
N ARG A 285 1.74 25.45 -8.63
CA ARG A 285 2.76 24.99 -7.69
C ARG A 285 2.56 23.54 -7.30
N TRP A 286 3.67 22.87 -7.01
CA TRP A 286 3.66 21.54 -6.41
C TRP A 286 3.40 21.63 -4.92
N GLU A 287 2.35 20.95 -4.43
CA GLU A 287 2.09 20.75 -3.02
C GLU A 287 2.60 19.39 -2.56
N CYS A 288 3.25 19.35 -1.41
CA CYS A 288 3.76 18.13 -0.78
C CYS A 288 2.79 17.63 0.29
N ARG A 289 2.47 16.34 0.28
CA ARG A 289 1.57 15.70 1.25
C ARG A 289 2.09 14.34 1.71
N HIS A 290 1.72 13.94 2.94
CA HIS A 290 1.85 12.55 3.36
C HIS A 290 0.88 11.66 2.59
N ALA A 291 1.21 10.38 2.46
CA ALA A 291 0.36 9.40 1.79
C ALA A 291 -1.05 9.30 2.42
N THR A 292 -1.16 9.51 3.74
CA THR A 292 -2.42 9.50 4.48
C THR A 292 -3.20 10.81 4.39
N CYS A 293 -2.55 11.94 4.13
CA CYS A 293 -3.19 13.27 4.03
C CYS A 293 -3.64 13.60 2.59
N ARG A 294 -3.71 12.59 1.71
CA ARG A 294 -4.07 12.76 0.29
C ARG A 294 -5.55 13.13 0.13
N GLU A 295 -6.42 12.59 0.98
CA GLU A 295 -7.88 12.61 0.82
C GLU A 295 -8.60 13.75 1.57
N ASP A 296 -7.90 14.52 2.42
CA ASP A 296 -8.51 15.58 3.24
C ASP A 296 -8.79 16.90 2.46
N GLN A 297 -9.42 16.82 1.28
CA GLN A 297 -9.95 18.00 0.55
C GLN A 297 -11.43 17.88 0.23
#